data_AF-A0A9P0K3F7-F1
#
_entry.id   AF-A0A9P0K3F7-F1
#
_cell.length_a   1.000
_cell.length_b   1.000
_cell.length_c   1.000
_cell.angle_alpha   90.00
_cell.angle_beta   90.00
_cell.angle_gamma   90.00
#
_symmetry.space_group_name_H-M   'P 1'
#
loop_
_entity.id
_entity.type
_entity.pdbx_description
1 polymer ?
#
loop_
_entity_poly.entity_id
_entity_poly.type
_entity_poly.pdbx_seq_one_letter_code
_entity_poly.pdbx_strand_id
1 'polypeptide(L)'
;MIPDTIKSSNNHHPPPPHLTEDGLILPRKPANPVKENTDRQNLHRELLFNQKVGKNVLNQKTELQKALEKQKDNLAKKELESYIASKTPELEKVIADRAKRLQSSPDKDEDDKVINKELLEVRMKLKTRNDVK
;
A
#
# COMPACT_ATOMS: atom_id res chain seq x y z
N MET A 1 -4.08 7.62 -40.22
CA MET A 1 -3.14 6.47 -40.29
C MET A 1 -3.32 5.68 -39.01
N ILE A 2 -3.79 4.43 -39.10
CA ILE A 2 -3.98 3.55 -37.94
C ILE A 2 -2.66 2.78 -37.74
N PRO A 3 -2.12 2.63 -36.51
CA PRO A 3 -0.84 1.97 -36.29
C PRO A 3 -0.87 0.49 -36.72
N ASP A 4 0.22 0.01 -37.34
CA ASP A 4 0.38 -1.35 -37.90
C ASP A 4 0.40 -2.50 -36.85
N THR A 5 0.12 -2.23 -35.58
CA THR A 5 0.11 -3.22 -34.49
C THR A 5 -1.17 -4.07 -34.44
N ILE A 6 -2.14 -3.86 -35.33
CA ILE A 6 -3.37 -4.67 -35.45
C ILE A 6 -3.36 -5.47 -36.76
N LYS A 7 -2.21 -6.07 -37.11
CA LYS A 7 -2.08 -7.04 -38.21
C LYS A 7 -1.52 -8.40 -37.77
N SER A 8 -1.74 -8.80 -36.51
CA SER A 8 -1.58 -10.20 -36.11
C SER A 8 -2.87 -10.99 -36.35
N SER A 9 -3.40 -10.94 -37.57
CA SER A 9 -4.18 -12.06 -38.10
C SER A 9 -3.20 -12.92 -38.89
N ASN A 10 -2.55 -13.86 -38.21
CA ASN A 10 -1.96 -14.99 -38.90
C ASN A 10 -3.09 -15.63 -39.72
N ASN A 11 -3.11 -15.36 -41.02
CA ASN A 11 -3.95 -16.05 -41.98
C ASN A 11 -3.52 -17.52 -41.97
N HIS A 12 -4.08 -18.28 -41.05
CA HIS A 12 -3.86 -19.70 -40.92
C HIS A 12 -4.77 -20.40 -41.93
N HIS A 13 -4.47 -20.23 -43.22
CA HIS A 13 -5.04 -21.12 -44.21
C HIS A 13 -4.50 -22.52 -43.92
N PRO A 14 -5.38 -23.51 -43.71
CA PRO A 14 -4.92 -24.87 -43.45
C PRO A 14 -4.06 -25.32 -44.63
N PRO A 15 -2.92 -25.99 -44.39
CA PRO A 15 -2.09 -26.46 -45.48
C PRO A 15 -2.92 -27.37 -46.40
N PRO A 16 -2.65 -27.31 -47.71
CA PRO A 16 -3.41 -28.05 -48.71
C PRO A 16 -3.47 -29.54 -48.37
N PRO A 17 -4.61 -30.21 -48.63
CA PRO A 17 -4.78 -31.61 -48.31
C PRO A 17 -3.80 -32.47 -49.12
N HIS A 18 -3.22 -33.49 -48.48
CA HIS A 18 -2.49 -34.52 -49.21
C HIS A 18 -3.48 -35.43 -49.93
N LEU A 19 -3.21 -35.69 -51.22
CA LEU A 19 -4.03 -36.53 -52.08
C LEU A 19 -3.31 -37.87 -52.34
N THR A 20 -4.07 -38.95 -52.52
CA THR A 20 -3.57 -40.22 -53.07
C THR A 20 -3.33 -40.10 -54.58
N GLU A 21 -2.66 -41.08 -55.18
CA GLU A 21 -2.46 -41.14 -56.64
C GLU A 21 -3.79 -41.12 -57.43
N ASP A 22 -4.86 -41.64 -56.83
CA ASP A 22 -6.23 -41.61 -57.35
C ASP A 22 -6.99 -40.29 -57.07
N GLY A 23 -6.32 -39.31 -56.46
CA GLY A 23 -6.89 -37.98 -56.15
C GLY A 23 -7.77 -37.92 -54.89
N LEU A 24 -7.77 -38.94 -54.04
CA LEU A 24 -8.56 -38.96 -52.80
C LEU A 24 -7.82 -38.26 -51.65
N ILE A 25 -8.54 -37.50 -50.82
CA ILE A 25 -7.94 -36.81 -49.67
C ILE A 25 -7.53 -37.83 -48.59
N LEU A 26 -6.29 -37.75 -48.15
CA LEU A 26 -5.79 -38.55 -47.02
C LEU A 26 -6.35 -38.03 -45.69
N PRO A 27 -6.88 -38.90 -44.83
CA PRO A 27 -7.30 -38.52 -43.48
C PRO A 27 -6.14 -37.90 -42.69
N ARG A 28 -6.39 -36.76 -42.03
CA ARG A 28 -5.44 -36.10 -41.13
C ARG A 28 -6.10 -35.65 -39.84
N LYS A 29 -5.30 -35.54 -38.79
CA LYS A 29 -5.76 -34.95 -37.52
C LYS A 29 -5.91 -33.43 -37.70
N PRO A 30 -7.02 -32.82 -37.26
CA PRO A 30 -7.16 -31.37 -37.27
C PRO A 30 -6.14 -30.73 -36.34
N ALA A 31 -5.63 -29.57 -36.73
CA ALA A 31 -4.66 -28.82 -35.93
C ALA A 31 -5.33 -28.33 -34.63
N ASN A 32 -4.61 -28.41 -33.52
CA ASN A 32 -5.15 -27.96 -32.24
C ASN A 32 -4.96 -26.43 -32.13
N PRO A 33 -6.05 -25.63 -32.11
CA PRO A 33 -5.95 -24.17 -32.16
C PRO A 33 -5.20 -23.57 -30.94
N VAL A 34 -5.15 -24.29 -29.82
CA VAL A 34 -4.40 -23.88 -28.63
C VAL A 34 -2.91 -24.19 -28.79
N LYS A 35 -2.56 -25.29 -29.47
CA LYS A 35 -1.17 -25.68 -29.70
C LYS A 35 -0.52 -24.90 -30.84
N GLU A 36 -1.28 -24.55 -31.88
CA GLU A 36 -0.76 -23.77 -33.02
C GLU A 36 -0.58 -22.28 -32.70
N ASN A 37 -1.31 -21.75 -31.71
CA ASN A 37 -1.25 -20.33 -31.37
C ASN A 37 -0.28 -20.08 -30.20
N THR A 38 0.97 -19.74 -30.52
CA THR A 38 2.00 -19.40 -29.53
C THR A 38 1.60 -18.22 -28.64
N ASP A 39 0.96 -17.19 -29.20
CA ASP A 39 0.51 -16.03 -28.42
C ASP A 39 -0.51 -16.43 -27.35
N ARG A 40 -1.45 -17.31 -27.70
CA ARG A 40 -2.43 -17.85 -26.75
C ARG A 40 -1.76 -18.67 -25.65
N GLN A 41 -0.73 -19.47 -25.98
CA GLN A 41 0.02 -20.21 -24.98
C GLN A 41 0.81 -19.29 -24.06
N ASN A 42 1.45 -18.25 -24.62
CA ASN A 42 2.21 -17.27 -23.87
C ASN A 42 1.30 -16.56 -22.87
N LEU A 43 0.15 -16.07 -23.33
CA LEU A 43 -0.88 -15.45 -22.48
C LEU A 43 -1.36 -16.40 -21.38
N HIS A 44 -1.62 -17.66 -21.70
CA HIS A 44 -2.02 -18.64 -20.69
C HIS A 44 -0.96 -18.84 -19.59
N ARG A 45 0.32 -18.94 -19.98
CA ARG A 45 1.44 -19.07 -19.01
C ARG A 45 1.56 -17.82 -18.14
N GLU A 46 1.43 -16.64 -18.72
CA GLU A 46 1.48 -15.37 -17.99
C GLU A 46 0.34 -15.24 -16.98
N LEU A 47 -0.90 -15.60 -17.37
CA LEU A 47 -2.06 -15.56 -16.49
C LEU A 47 -1.91 -16.53 -15.32
N LEU A 48 -1.43 -17.76 -15.56
CA LEU A 48 -1.13 -18.73 -14.50
C LEU A 48 -0.03 -18.24 -13.56
N PHE A 49 1.01 -17.61 -14.10
CA PHE A 49 2.08 -17.01 -13.30
C PHE A 49 1.52 -15.90 -12.40
N ASN A 50 0.72 -14.99 -12.96
CA ASN A 50 0.10 -13.90 -12.21
C ASN A 50 -0.83 -14.42 -11.09
N GLN A 51 -1.59 -15.49 -11.35
CA GLN A 51 -2.40 -16.15 -10.33
C GLN A 51 -1.53 -16.75 -9.21
N LYS A 52 -0.44 -17.44 -9.56
CA LYS A 52 0.49 -18.05 -8.60
C LYS A 52 1.18 -17.00 -7.72
N VAL A 53 1.53 -15.85 -8.29
CA VAL A 53 2.19 -14.74 -7.58
C VAL A 53 1.17 -13.84 -6.85
N GLY A 54 -0.13 -13.98 -7.13
CA GLY A 54 -1.17 -13.13 -6.55
C GLY A 54 -1.27 -11.73 -7.15
N LYS A 55 -0.75 -11.52 -8.38
CA LYS A 55 -0.83 -10.24 -9.10
C LYS A 55 -2.15 -10.15 -9.86
N ASN A 56 -3.07 -9.31 -9.41
CA ASN A 56 -4.35 -9.06 -10.10
C ASN A 56 -4.17 -8.03 -11.23
N VAL A 57 -4.07 -8.43 -12.48
CA VAL A 57 -3.86 -7.51 -13.63
C VAL A 57 -5.12 -6.80 -14.12
N LEU A 58 -6.32 -7.26 -13.75
CA LEU A 58 -7.59 -6.69 -14.25
C LEU A 58 -8.02 -5.43 -13.50
N ASN A 59 -7.61 -5.27 -12.24
CA ASN A 59 -8.10 -4.21 -11.35
C ASN A 59 -6.97 -3.37 -10.72
N GLN A 60 -5.79 -3.31 -11.35
CA GLN A 60 -4.70 -2.49 -10.85
C GLN A 60 -4.91 -1.02 -11.22
N LYS A 61 -5.01 -0.16 -10.20
CA LYS A 61 -4.68 1.27 -10.37
C LYS A 61 -3.27 1.35 -10.93
N THR A 62 -3.07 2.18 -11.94
CA THR A 62 -1.72 2.50 -12.46
C THR A 62 -0.83 3.01 -11.34
N GLU A 63 0.50 2.87 -11.46
CA GLU A 63 1.43 3.41 -10.47
C GLU A 63 1.23 4.92 -10.25
N LEU A 64 0.92 5.66 -11.32
CA LEU A 64 0.57 7.07 -11.25
C LEU A 64 -0.71 7.31 -10.42
N GLN A 65 -1.77 6.52 -10.63
CA GLN A 65 -3.00 6.63 -9.85
C GLN A 65 -2.77 6.34 -8.37
N LYS A 66 -1.97 5.31 -8.04
CA LYS A 66 -1.59 5.01 -6.64
C LYS A 66 -0.80 6.17 -6.02
N ALA A 67 0.14 6.76 -6.77
CA ALA A 67 0.93 7.89 -6.29
C ALA A 67 0.07 9.14 -6.04
N LEU A 68 -0.86 9.45 -6.96
CA LEU A 68 -1.79 10.57 -6.81
C LEU A 68 -2.75 10.38 -5.64
N GLU A 69 -3.27 9.17 -5.44
CA GLU A 69 -4.12 8.85 -4.29
C GLU A 69 -3.34 9.02 -2.98
N LYS A 70 -2.14 8.46 -2.90
CA LYS A 70 -1.24 8.65 -1.74
C LYS A 70 -0.93 10.12 -1.47
N GLN A 71 -0.75 10.94 -2.52
CA GLN A 71 -0.52 12.38 -2.38
C GLN A 71 -1.76 13.08 -1.79
N LYS A 72 -2.96 12.74 -2.29
CA LYS A 72 -4.23 13.29 -1.78
C LYS A 72 -4.46 12.92 -0.32
N ASP A 73 -4.22 11.67 0.05
CA ASP A 73 -4.37 11.19 1.42
C ASP A 73 -3.41 11.91 2.37
N ASN A 74 -2.16 12.10 1.95
CA ASN A 74 -1.16 12.83 2.74
C ASN A 74 -1.53 14.31 2.92
N LEU A 75 -2.08 14.94 1.87
CA LEU A 75 -2.54 16.33 1.94
C LEU A 75 -3.72 16.47 2.92
N ALA A 76 -4.74 15.61 2.78
CA ALA A 76 -5.90 15.59 3.67
C ALA A 76 -5.48 15.33 5.13
N LYS A 77 -4.55 14.41 5.36
CA LYS A 77 -4.00 14.14 6.69
C LYS A 77 -3.31 15.37 7.27
N LYS A 78 -2.47 16.06 6.49
CA LYS A 78 -1.77 17.27 6.93
C LYS A 78 -2.73 18.41 7.24
N GLU A 79 -3.78 18.58 6.44
CA GLU A 79 -4.84 19.58 6.68
C GLU A 79 -5.60 19.26 7.98
N LEU A 80 -5.95 18.00 8.20
CA LEU A 80 -6.61 17.55 9.43
C LEU A 80 -5.72 17.78 10.66
N GLU A 81 -4.44 17.41 10.58
CA GLU A 81 -3.48 17.66 11.66
C GLU A 81 -3.32 19.15 11.96
N SER A 82 -3.24 20.00 10.92
CA SER A 82 -3.16 21.46 11.09
C SER A 82 -4.43 22.05 11.70
N TYR A 83 -5.60 21.53 11.34
CA TYR A 83 -6.88 21.94 11.90
C TYR A 83 -7.02 21.52 13.37
N ILE A 84 -6.62 20.30 13.70
CA ILE A 84 -6.58 19.83 15.10
C ILE A 84 -5.58 20.67 15.90
N ALA A 85 -4.40 20.96 15.35
CA ALA A 85 -3.36 21.77 16.00
C ALA A 85 -3.80 23.22 16.23
N SER A 86 -4.63 23.80 15.36
CA SER A 86 -5.16 25.15 15.55
C SER A 86 -6.28 25.20 16.59
N LYS A 87 -7.07 24.13 16.70
CA LYS A 87 -8.16 24.02 17.67
C LYS A 87 -7.76 23.45 19.03
N THR A 88 -6.59 22.83 19.15
CA THR A 88 -6.13 22.25 20.41
C THR A 88 -5.85 23.37 21.42
N PRO A 89 -6.49 23.35 22.61
CA PRO A 89 -6.18 24.24 23.71
C PRO A 89 -4.70 24.17 24.09
N GLU A 90 -4.16 25.30 24.53
CA GLU A 90 -2.74 25.42 24.86
C GLU A 90 -2.30 24.47 25.99
N LEU A 91 -3.19 24.23 26.97
CA LEU A 91 -2.96 23.25 28.03
C LEU A 91 -2.80 21.82 27.49
N GLU A 92 -3.63 21.41 26.52
CA GLU A 92 -3.56 20.07 25.93
C GLU A 92 -2.25 19.88 25.16
N LYS A 93 -1.76 20.93 24.48
CA LYS A 93 -0.46 20.92 23.80
C LYS A 93 0.68 20.68 24.79
N VAL A 94 0.68 21.40 25.91
CA VAL A 94 1.72 21.25 26.95
C VAL A 94 1.68 19.85 27.58
N ILE A 95 0.49 19.30 27.83
CA ILE A 95 0.34 17.93 28.33
C ILE A 95 0.88 16.91 27.32
N ALA A 96 0.54 17.04 26.04
CA ALA A 96 1.02 16.16 24.99
C ALA A 96 2.55 16.23 24.83
N ASP A 97 3.13 17.43 24.86
CA ASP A 97 4.57 17.63 24.81
C ASP A 97 5.29 17.06 26.04
N ARG A 98 4.68 17.14 27.22
CA ARG A 98 5.21 16.50 28.43
C ARG A 98 5.16 14.99 28.32
N ALA A 99 4.04 14.43 27.87
CA ALA A 99 3.89 12.98 27.66
C ALA A 99 4.90 12.44 26.64
N LYS A 100 5.13 13.16 25.53
CA LYS A 100 6.14 12.80 24.53
C LYS A 100 7.55 12.81 25.10
N ARG A 101 7.89 13.83 25.89
CA ARG A 101 9.18 13.91 26.59
C ARG A 101 9.39 12.72 27.54
N LEU A 102 8.38 12.40 28.35
CA LEU A 102 8.42 11.25 29.26
C LEU A 102 8.63 9.92 28.52
N GLN A 103 8.05 9.73 27.34
CA GLN A 103 8.30 8.53 26.54
C GLN A 103 9.71 8.48 25.92
N SER A 104 10.30 9.64 25.60
CA SER A 104 11.63 9.71 24.98
C SER A 104 12.80 9.71 25.97
N SER A 105 12.57 10.07 27.23
CA SER A 105 13.59 10.17 28.26
C SER A 105 13.07 9.68 29.63
N PRO A 106 13.16 8.37 29.93
CA PRO A 106 12.73 7.84 31.23
C PRO A 106 13.62 8.31 32.40
N ASP A 107 14.83 8.82 32.14
CA ASP A 107 15.81 9.18 33.18
C ASP A 107 15.64 10.59 33.78
N LYS A 108 14.66 11.39 33.33
CA LYS A 108 14.38 12.74 33.88
C LYS A 108 13.47 12.72 35.12
N ASP A 109 12.99 11.55 35.52
CA ASP A 109 12.06 11.37 36.64
C ASP A 109 12.68 11.74 38.01
N GLU A 110 14.01 11.74 38.15
CA GLU A 110 14.65 12.03 39.43
C GLU A 110 14.52 13.51 39.82
N ASP A 111 14.65 14.44 38.87
CA ASP A 111 14.51 15.88 39.15
C ASP A 111 13.05 16.23 39.53
N ASP A 112 12.06 15.66 38.82
CA ASP A 112 10.63 15.86 39.10
C ASP A 112 10.19 15.20 40.43
N LYS A 113 10.80 14.07 40.82
CA LYS A 113 10.60 13.44 42.14
C LYS A 113 11.20 14.28 43.27
N VAL A 114 12.39 14.84 43.06
CA VAL A 114 13.08 15.71 44.04
C VAL A 114 12.25 16.98 44.28
N ILE A 115 11.74 17.62 43.22
CA ILE A 115 10.86 18.80 43.32
C ILE A 115 9.56 18.46 44.08
N ASN A 116 8.94 17.32 43.81
CA ASN A 116 7.74 16.87 44.54
C ASN A 116 8.00 16.62 46.03
N LYS A 117 9.17 16.06 46.37
CA LYS A 117 9.57 15.80 47.76
C LYS A 117 9.78 17.11 48.53
N GLU A 118 10.48 18.07 47.95
CA GLU A 118 10.71 19.38 48.57
C GLU A 118 9.39 20.13 48.82
N LEU A 119 8.47 20.09 47.84
CA LEU A 119 7.13 20.67 47.97
C LEU A 119 6.34 20.02 49.12
N LEU A 120 6.43 18.70 49.26
CA LEU A 120 5.76 17.96 50.33
C LEU A 120 6.32 18.33 51.71
N GLU A 121 7.64 18.49 51.82
CA GLU A 121 8.32 18.91 53.05
C GLU A 121 7.97 20.35 53.45
N VAL A 122 7.95 21.29 52.49
CA VAL A 122 7.53 22.68 52.73
C VAL A 122 6.08 22.73 53.19
N ARG A 123 5.19 21.95 52.55
CA ARG A 123 3.77 21.86 52.93
C ARG A 123 3.57 21.27 54.33
N MET A 124 4.33 20.24 54.68
CA MET A 124 4.37 19.67 56.04
C MET A 124 4.81 20.72 57.07
N LYS A 125 5.90 21.44 56.80
CA LYS A 125 6.44 22.50 57.68
C LYS A 125 5.45 23.66 57.87
N LEU A 126 4.71 24.03 56.82
CA LEU A 126 3.66 25.05 56.89
C LEU A 126 2.45 24.56 57.69
N LYS A 127 2.06 23.29 57.53
CA LYS A 127 0.98 22.68 58.31
C LYS A 127 1.34 22.64 59.81
N THR A 128 2.54 22.18 60.15
CA THR A 128 3.01 22.12 61.54
C THR A 128 3.14 23.49 62.19
N ARG A 129 3.42 24.56 61.42
CA ARG A 129 3.46 25.94 61.94
C ARG A 129 2.07 26.48 62.28
N ASN A 130 1.04 26.11 61.53
CA ASN A 130 -0.33 26.56 61.77
C ASN A 130 -0.99 25.80 62.93
N ASP A 131 -0.52 24.60 63.26
CA ASP A 131 -1.03 23.77 64.36
C ASP A 131 -0.41 24.15 65.74
N VAL A 132 0.54 25.10 65.82
CA VAL A 132 1.26 25.52 67.05
C VAL A 132 0.79 26.90 67.56
N LYS A 133 -0.49 27.23 67.39
CA LYS A 133 -1.09 28.46 67.93
C LYS A 133 -2.23 28.18 68.89
#